data_AF-A0A6L3ABI5-F1
#
_entry.id   AF-A0A6L3ABI5-F1
#
_cell.length_a   1.000
_cell.length_b   1.000
_cell.length_c   1.000
_cell.angle_alpha   90.00
_cell.angle_beta   90.00
_cell.angle_gamma   90.00
#
_symmetry.space_group_name_H-M   'P 1'
#
loop_
_entity.id
_entity.type
_entity.pdbx_description
1 polymer ?
#
loop_
_entity_poly.entity_id
_entity_poly.type
_entity_poly.pdbx_seq_one_letter_code
_entity_poly.pdbx_strand_id
1 'polypeptide(L)'
;MGSADASVRRRQVVTRRITVPGCLELATAQFNEGLFFECHETLEDVWRHEPGPLGELYKGIIQVAAAFVHRGRGKVKGAESLFASALAYLAPFRADGAMGFDVEALCLVAERARNALRANEPRGSEPVAGSAETPVLRWEASGLASEAVRWGAWGFDERGDPMEMEITAIE
;
A
#
# COMPACT_ATOMS: atom_id res chain seq x y z
N MET A 1 -36.44 -2.14 -26.74
CA MET A 1 -36.09 -1.09 -25.77
C MET A 1 -34.72 -1.42 -25.20
N GLY A 2 -33.70 -0.61 -25.51
CA GLY A 2 -32.45 -0.44 -24.74
C GLY A 2 -31.52 -1.65 -24.55
N SER A 3 -30.53 -1.77 -25.44
CA SER A 3 -29.31 -2.57 -25.27
C SER A 3 -28.49 -2.08 -24.07
N ALA A 4 -28.13 -2.99 -23.14
CA ALA A 4 -27.11 -2.73 -22.15
C ALA A 4 -25.76 -3.24 -22.69
N ASP A 5 -25.00 -2.33 -23.30
CA ASP A 5 -23.59 -2.54 -23.63
C ASP A 5 -22.79 -2.55 -22.32
N ALA A 6 -22.66 -3.74 -21.73
CA ALA A 6 -21.68 -4.00 -20.69
C ALA A 6 -20.32 -4.19 -21.37
N SER A 7 -19.62 -3.09 -21.62
CA SER A 7 -18.28 -3.11 -22.18
C SER A 7 -17.32 -3.73 -21.16
N VAL A 8 -17.11 -5.04 -21.27
CA VAL A 8 -16.07 -5.75 -20.54
C VAL A 8 -14.74 -5.13 -20.96
N ARG A 9 -14.11 -4.36 -20.06
CA ARG A 9 -12.76 -3.83 -20.30
C ARG A 9 -11.84 -5.04 -20.50
N ARG A 10 -11.25 -5.15 -21.70
CA ARG A 10 -10.27 -6.18 -22.01
C ARG A 10 -9.02 -5.88 -21.20
N ARG A 11 -8.59 -6.85 -20.39
CA ARG A 11 -7.31 -6.79 -19.69
C ARG A 11 -6.18 -6.58 -20.70
N GLN A 12 -5.45 -5.48 -20.57
CA GLN A 12 -4.31 -5.18 -21.43
C GLN A 12 -3.01 -5.56 -20.72
N VAL A 13 -2.14 -6.24 -21.45
CA VAL A 13 -0.80 -6.56 -20.99
C VAL A 13 0.09 -5.39 -21.36
N VAL A 14 0.63 -4.70 -20.36
CA VAL A 14 1.49 -3.53 -20.54
C VAL A 14 2.87 -3.83 -19.97
N THR A 15 3.91 -3.59 -20.77
CA THR A 15 5.30 -3.69 -20.34
C THR A 15 5.81 -2.31 -19.97
N ARG A 16 6.38 -2.16 -18.77
CA ARG A 16 6.98 -0.91 -18.30
C ARG A 16 8.32 -1.13 -17.59
N ARG A 17 9.16 -0.11 -17.63
CA ARG A 17 10.43 -0.06 -16.89
C ARG A 17 10.24 0.71 -15.61
N ILE A 18 10.67 0.10 -14.50
CA ILE A 18 10.58 0.67 -13.17
C ILE A 18 11.91 0.51 -12.43
N THR A 19 12.10 1.29 -11.37
CA THR A 19 13.06 0.97 -10.31
C THR A 19 12.27 0.83 -9.02
N VAL A 20 12.69 -0.07 -8.12
CA VAL A 20 12.00 -0.23 -6.85
C VAL A 20 11.96 1.07 -6.04
N PRO A 21 13.07 1.81 -5.84
CA PRO A 21 13.01 3.09 -5.13
C PRO A 21 12.04 4.09 -5.75
N GLY A 22 11.99 4.19 -7.09
CA GLY A 22 11.05 5.08 -7.77
C GLY A 22 9.58 4.69 -7.54
N CYS A 23 9.27 3.39 -7.49
CA CYS A 23 7.95 2.92 -7.13
C CYS A 23 7.61 3.21 -5.66
N LEU A 24 8.55 3.03 -4.72
CA LEU A 24 8.32 3.31 -3.30
C LEU A 24 8.10 4.81 -3.04
N GLU A 25 8.87 5.67 -3.69
CA GLU A 25 8.72 7.13 -3.63
C GLU A 25 7.35 7.56 -4.19
N LEU A 26 7.00 7.08 -5.39
CA LEU A 26 5.72 7.39 -6.03
C LEU A 26 4.53 6.92 -5.20
N ALA A 27 4.57 5.68 -4.69
CA ALA A 27 3.52 5.14 -3.84
C ALA A 27 3.35 5.93 -2.55
N THR A 28 4.46 6.42 -1.98
CA THR A 28 4.44 7.28 -0.79
C THR A 28 3.77 8.62 -1.09
N ALA A 29 4.13 9.27 -2.19
CA ALA A 29 3.50 10.53 -2.61
C ALA A 29 1.99 10.34 -2.84
N GLN A 30 1.59 9.31 -3.58
CA GLN A 30 0.19 8.98 -3.83
C GLN A 30 -0.59 8.74 -2.52
N PHE A 31 -0.02 7.97 -1.59
CA PHE A 31 -0.65 7.74 -0.29
C PHE A 31 -0.90 9.04 0.47
N ASN A 32 0.12 9.90 0.52
CA ASN A 32 0.08 11.18 1.25
C ASN A 32 -0.86 12.21 0.60
N GLU A 33 -1.15 12.07 -0.70
CA GLU A 33 -2.16 12.84 -1.42
C GLU A 33 -3.58 12.25 -1.31
N GLY A 34 -3.74 11.09 -0.66
CA GLY A 34 -5.02 10.39 -0.55
C GLY A 34 -5.41 9.58 -1.79
N LEU A 35 -4.49 9.43 -2.75
CA LEU A 35 -4.61 8.58 -3.94
C LEU A 35 -4.33 7.11 -3.58
N PHE A 36 -5.13 6.58 -2.66
CA PHE A 36 -4.88 5.26 -2.08
C PHE A 36 -5.04 4.11 -3.06
N PHE A 37 -5.85 4.26 -4.11
CA PHE A 37 -5.97 3.23 -5.15
C PHE A 37 -4.71 3.20 -6.02
N GLU A 38 -4.20 4.37 -6.39
CA GLU A 38 -2.98 4.52 -7.18
C GLU A 38 -1.75 4.01 -6.41
N CYS A 39 -1.67 4.31 -5.10
CA CYS A 39 -0.66 3.76 -4.20
C CYS A 39 -0.71 2.22 -4.18
N HIS A 40 -1.91 1.63 -4.10
CA HIS A 40 -2.11 0.19 -4.16
C HIS A 40 -1.54 -0.40 -5.46
N GLU A 41 -1.93 0.14 -6.62
CA GLU A 41 -1.48 -0.37 -7.91
C GLU A 41 0.05 -0.25 -8.07
N THR A 42 0.62 0.89 -7.65
CA THR A 42 2.07 1.14 -7.74
C THR A 42 2.89 0.16 -6.89
N LEU A 43 2.44 -0.14 -5.66
CA LEU A 43 3.12 -1.12 -4.82
C LEU A 43 2.85 -2.56 -5.23
N GLU A 44 1.70 -2.85 -5.85
CA GLU A 44 1.39 -4.19 -6.37
C GLU A 44 2.40 -4.63 -7.45
N ASP A 45 2.86 -3.70 -8.30
CA ASP A 45 3.91 -3.96 -9.28
C ASP A 45 5.22 -4.47 -8.63
N VAL A 46 5.62 -3.90 -7.50
CA VAL A 46 6.81 -4.35 -6.75
C VAL A 46 6.52 -5.66 -6.01
N TRP A 47 5.39 -5.72 -5.28
CA TRP A 47 5.00 -6.87 -4.46
C TRP A 47 4.90 -8.17 -5.26
N ARG A 48 4.36 -8.12 -6.49
CA ARG A 48 4.22 -9.32 -7.34
C ARG A 48 5.54 -9.95 -7.73
N HIS A 49 6.63 -9.19 -7.72
CA HIS A 49 7.96 -9.67 -8.11
C HIS A 49 8.87 -9.92 -6.91
N GLU A 50 8.51 -9.47 -5.71
CA GLU A 50 9.29 -9.65 -4.49
C GLU A 50 9.13 -11.09 -3.94
N PRO A 51 10.18 -11.93 -3.99
CA PRO A 51 10.08 -13.33 -3.55
C PRO A 51 10.33 -13.50 -2.05
N GLY A 52 10.93 -12.50 -1.40
CA GLY A 52 11.41 -12.57 -0.03
C GLY A 52 10.38 -12.14 1.02
N PRO A 53 10.82 -12.04 2.30
CA PRO A 53 9.95 -11.60 3.39
C PRO A 53 9.38 -10.20 3.17
N LEU A 54 10.06 -9.34 2.38
CA LEU A 54 9.56 -8.02 2.00
C LEU A 54 8.22 -8.06 1.26
N GLY A 55 7.83 -9.20 0.68
CA GLY A 55 6.50 -9.40 0.12
C GLY A 55 5.40 -9.16 1.17
N GLU A 56 5.64 -9.51 2.44
CA GLU A 56 4.70 -9.22 3.54
C GLU A 56 4.64 -7.72 3.86
N LEU A 57 5.79 -7.04 3.88
CA LEU A 57 5.86 -5.59 4.07
C LEU A 57 4.99 -4.86 3.02
N TYR A 58 5.25 -5.10 1.74
CA TYR A 58 4.52 -4.43 0.66
C TYR A 58 3.03 -4.79 0.70
N LYS A 59 2.68 -6.06 0.92
CA LYS A 59 1.30 -6.48 1.09
C LYS A 59 0.60 -5.78 2.26
N GLY A 60 1.30 -5.57 3.36
CA GLY A 60 0.81 -4.79 4.50
C GLY A 60 0.44 -3.36 4.11
N ILE A 61 1.36 -2.64 3.45
CA ILE A 61 1.15 -1.26 3.00
C ILE A 61 0.00 -1.18 1.97
N ILE A 62 -0.01 -2.09 1.00
CA ILE A 62 -1.08 -2.26 -0.01
C ILE A 62 -2.45 -2.42 0.66
N GLN A 63 -2.54 -3.24 1.72
CA GLN A 63 -3.79 -3.43 2.46
C GLN A 63 -4.20 -2.20 3.28
N VAL A 64 -3.26 -1.43 3.83
CA VAL A 64 -3.58 -0.14 4.46
C VAL A 64 -4.20 0.81 3.44
N ALA A 65 -3.60 0.96 2.26
CA ALA A 65 -4.13 1.80 1.19
C ALA A 65 -5.54 1.31 0.75
N ALA A 66 -5.71 0.01 0.51
CA ALA A 66 -7.00 -0.58 0.17
C ALA A 66 -8.07 -0.38 1.27
N ALA A 67 -7.69 -0.43 2.54
CA ALA A 67 -8.58 -0.16 3.67
C ALA A 67 -9.10 1.28 3.66
N PHE A 68 -8.24 2.26 3.35
CA PHE A 68 -8.67 3.65 3.17
C PHE A 68 -9.61 3.84 1.97
N VAL A 69 -9.38 3.16 0.84
CA VAL A 69 -10.33 3.13 -0.29
C VAL A 69 -11.69 2.58 0.16
N HIS A 70 -11.70 1.47 0.92
CA HIS A 70 -12.94 0.87 1.42
C HIS A 70 -13.67 1.80 2.39
N ARG A 71 -12.94 2.44 3.29
CA ARG A 71 -13.49 3.44 4.21
C ARG A 71 -14.12 4.60 3.46
N GLY A 72 -13.45 5.17 2.46
CA GLY A 72 -13.99 6.26 1.63
C GLY A 72 -15.25 5.87 0.86
N ARG A 73 -15.42 4.58 0.54
CA ARG A 73 -16.63 4.02 -0.09
C ARG A 73 -17.72 3.59 0.91
N GLY A 74 -17.55 3.87 2.21
CA GLY A 74 -18.49 3.46 3.27
C GLY A 74 -18.50 1.96 3.58
N LYS A 75 -17.54 1.18 3.07
CA LYS A 75 -17.42 -0.27 3.29
C LYS A 75 -16.72 -0.58 4.62
N VAL A 76 -17.36 -0.21 5.74
CA VAL A 76 -16.77 -0.24 7.10
C VAL A 76 -16.18 -1.61 7.46
N LYS A 77 -16.96 -2.69 7.36
CA LYS A 77 -16.50 -4.06 7.71
C LYS A 77 -15.30 -4.50 6.86
N GLY A 78 -15.32 -4.17 5.57
CA GLY A 78 -14.23 -4.49 4.66
C GLY A 78 -12.96 -3.70 5.00
N ALA A 79 -13.09 -2.41 5.30
CA ALA A 79 -11.98 -1.58 5.74
C ALA A 79 -11.38 -2.07 7.06
N GLU A 80 -12.21 -2.42 8.05
CA GLU A 80 -11.75 -2.94 9.33
C GLU A 80 -10.95 -4.25 9.17
N SER A 81 -11.46 -5.18 8.35
CA SER A 81 -10.78 -6.45 8.05
C SER A 81 -9.42 -6.23 7.38
N LEU A 82 -9.36 -5.31 6.41
CA LEU A 82 -8.11 -4.96 5.73
C LEU A 82 -7.10 -4.32 6.68
N PHE A 83 -7.50 -3.38 7.55
CA PHE A 83 -6.60 -2.84 8.56
C PHE A 83 -6.09 -3.92 9.52
N ALA A 84 -6.94 -4.87 9.91
CA ALA A 84 -6.56 -5.98 10.77
C ALA A 84 -5.47 -6.87 10.15
N SER A 85 -5.69 -7.26 8.91
CA SER A 85 -4.77 -8.09 8.15
C SER A 85 -3.47 -7.35 7.84
N ALA A 86 -3.55 -6.06 7.49
CA ALA A 86 -2.37 -5.22 7.25
C ALA A 86 -1.44 -5.19 8.47
N LEU A 87 -2.00 -4.96 9.67
CA LEU A 87 -1.23 -4.95 10.92
C LEU A 87 -0.54 -6.28 11.20
N ALA A 88 -1.13 -7.41 10.81
CA ALA A 88 -0.50 -8.71 10.95
C ALA A 88 0.72 -8.88 10.02
N TYR A 89 0.60 -8.44 8.76
CA TYR A 89 1.73 -8.47 7.81
C TYR A 89 2.85 -7.48 8.16
N LEU A 90 2.51 -6.35 8.76
CA LEU A 90 3.48 -5.32 9.15
C LEU A 90 4.19 -5.63 10.48
N ALA A 91 3.65 -6.54 11.30
CA ALA A 91 4.18 -6.86 12.62
C ALA A 91 5.67 -7.24 12.64
N PRO A 92 6.21 -8.05 11.70
CA PRO A 92 7.63 -8.39 11.67
C PRO A 92 8.57 -7.21 11.43
N PHE A 93 8.08 -6.12 10.83
CA PHE A 93 8.87 -4.96 10.43
C PHE A 93 8.65 -3.75 11.35
N ARG A 94 7.74 -3.86 12.33
CA ARG A 94 7.26 -2.72 13.11
C ARG A 94 8.38 -1.97 13.84
N ALA A 95 9.28 -2.69 14.50
CA ALA A 95 10.29 -2.09 15.36
C ALA A 95 11.43 -1.40 14.57
N ASP A 96 11.93 -2.06 13.52
CA ASP A 96 13.13 -1.61 12.80
C ASP A 96 12.82 -0.92 11.47
N GLY A 97 11.57 -0.97 11.02
CA GLY A 97 11.21 -0.60 9.65
C GLY A 97 11.78 -1.57 8.61
N ALA A 98 11.54 -1.25 7.34
CA ALA A 98 12.18 -1.90 6.21
C ALA A 98 11.95 -1.11 4.91
N MET A 99 12.91 -1.19 4.00
CA MET A 99 12.90 -0.54 2.70
C MET A 99 12.61 0.96 2.77
N GLY A 100 13.17 1.62 3.79
CA GLY A 100 12.97 3.05 4.06
C GLY A 100 11.64 3.43 4.73
N PHE A 101 10.72 2.48 4.95
CA PHE A 101 9.43 2.75 5.58
C PHE A 101 9.49 2.76 7.11
N ASP A 102 8.91 3.79 7.72
CA ASP A 102 8.59 3.84 9.15
C ASP A 102 7.30 3.04 9.41
N VAL A 103 7.48 1.74 9.64
CA VAL A 103 6.37 0.78 9.79
C VAL A 103 5.61 0.98 11.11
N GLU A 104 6.28 1.40 12.18
CA GLU A 104 5.64 1.78 13.44
C GLU A 104 4.62 2.91 13.20
N ALA A 105 5.03 3.99 12.53
CA ALA A 105 4.14 5.11 12.23
C ALA A 105 2.94 4.68 11.37
N LEU A 106 3.16 3.84 10.36
CA LEU A 106 2.08 3.32 9.54
C LEU A 106 1.12 2.42 10.35
N CYS A 107 1.63 1.57 11.23
CA CYS A 107 0.81 0.76 12.13
C CYS A 107 -0.06 1.64 13.02
N LEU A 108 0.49 2.72 13.59
CA LEU A 108 -0.28 3.66 14.41
C LEU A 108 -1.38 4.36 13.60
N VAL A 109 -1.11 4.72 12.34
CA VAL A 109 -2.14 5.26 11.42
C VAL A 109 -3.26 4.24 11.21
N ALA A 110 -2.91 2.99 10.89
CA ALA A 110 -3.88 1.92 10.66
C ALA A 110 -4.70 1.58 11.92
N GLU A 111 -4.07 1.52 13.09
CA GLU A 111 -4.73 1.29 14.38
C GLU A 111 -5.73 2.40 14.70
N ARG A 112 -5.33 3.67 14.55
CA ARG A 112 -6.22 4.83 14.77
C ARG A 112 -7.42 4.79 13.82
N ALA A 113 -7.17 4.57 12.52
CA ALA A 113 -8.22 4.50 11.52
C ALA A 113 -9.20 3.34 11.80
N ARG A 114 -8.68 2.15 12.14
CA ARG A 114 -9.48 0.98 12.50
C ARG A 114 -10.31 1.20 13.77
N ASN A 115 -9.72 1.81 14.80
CA ASN A 115 -10.44 2.12 16.03
C ASN A 115 -11.55 3.14 15.80
N ALA A 116 -11.34 4.14 14.94
CA ALA A 116 -12.37 5.10 14.56
C ALA A 116 -13.55 4.44 13.82
N LEU A 117 -13.30 3.40 13.01
CA LEU A 117 -14.38 2.63 12.38
C LEU A 117 -15.24 1.89 13.40
N ARG A 118 -14.61 1.33 14.44
CA ARG A 118 -15.30 0.61 15.52
C ARG A 118 -16.09 1.55 16.43
N ALA A 119 -15.54 2.73 16.72
CA ALA A 119 -16.20 3.75 17.53
C ALA A 119 -17.42 4.37 16.81
N ASN A 120 -17.39 4.43 15.48
CA ASN A 120 -18.47 4.92 14.63
C ASN A 120 -19.40 3.81 14.09
N GLU A 121 -19.39 2.61 14.69
CA GLU A 121 -20.46 1.64 14.43
C GLU A 121 -21.81 2.26 14.83
N PRO A 122 -22.79 2.39 13.92
CA PRO A 122 -24.03 3.05 14.28
C PRO A 122 -24.84 2.20 15.26
N ARG A 123 -25.15 2.74 16.44
CA ARG A 123 -26.56 2.79 16.84
C ARG A 123 -27.23 3.84 15.94
N GLY A 124 -27.47 3.49 14.67
CA GLY A 124 -28.09 4.29 13.61
C GLY A 124 -27.94 5.82 13.64
N SER A 125 -26.97 6.40 12.90
CA SER A 125 -27.05 7.77 12.38
C SER A 125 -25.88 8.12 11.44
N GLU A 126 -26.13 9.12 10.58
CA GLU A 126 -25.40 9.62 9.40
C GLU A 126 -23.88 9.92 9.54
N PRO A 127 -23.14 10.02 8.41
CA PRO A 127 -21.68 10.16 8.44
C PRO A 127 -21.26 11.54 8.94
N VAL A 128 -20.55 11.56 10.07
CA VAL A 128 -19.93 12.78 10.62
C VAL A 128 -18.68 13.12 9.81
N ALA A 129 -18.75 14.21 9.05
CA ALA A 129 -17.58 14.88 8.49
C ALA A 129 -16.83 15.60 9.61
N GLY A 130 -15.86 14.90 10.22
CA GLY A 130 -14.89 15.47 11.14
C GLY A 130 -13.49 15.28 10.56
N SER A 131 -12.72 16.37 10.48
CA SER A 131 -11.33 16.46 10.03
C SER A 131 -10.47 15.28 10.50
N ALA A 132 -10.40 14.22 9.71
CA ALA A 132 -9.41 13.19 9.89
C ALA A 132 -8.13 13.76 9.28
N GLU A 133 -7.09 13.96 10.09
CA GLU A 133 -5.75 14.23 9.58
C GLU A 133 -5.45 13.26 8.44
N THR A 134 -5.01 13.79 7.30
CA THR A 134 -4.61 12.99 6.15
C THR A 134 -3.57 11.97 6.63
N PRO A 135 -3.81 10.66 6.43
CA PRO A 135 -2.85 9.66 6.86
C PRO A 135 -1.53 9.85 6.12
N VAL A 136 -0.42 9.72 6.83
CA VAL A 136 0.92 9.89 6.27
C VAL A 136 1.64 8.56 6.26
N LEU A 137 2.12 8.15 5.09
CA LEU A 137 3.13 7.13 4.90
C LEU A 137 4.49 7.84 4.89
N ARG A 138 5.36 7.46 5.83
CA ARG A 138 6.71 7.99 5.94
C ARG A 138 7.67 7.04 5.25
N TRP A 139 8.49 7.60 4.37
CA TRP A 139 9.51 6.88 3.64
C TRP A 139 10.73 7.78 3.45
N GLU A 140 11.92 7.19 3.56
CA GLU A 140 13.19 7.87 3.35
C GLU A 140 14.14 6.96 2.55
N ALA A 141 14.80 7.51 1.54
CA ALA A 141 15.73 6.74 0.71
C ALA A 141 17.06 6.44 1.42
N SER A 142 17.36 7.14 2.51
CA SER A 142 18.60 6.95 3.26
C SER A 142 18.72 5.53 3.81
N GLY A 143 19.81 4.84 3.50
CA GLY A 143 20.05 3.46 3.95
C GLY A 143 19.39 2.38 3.09
N LEU A 144 18.61 2.75 2.07
CA LEU A 144 17.87 1.81 1.22
C LEU A 144 18.78 0.75 0.58
N ALA A 145 19.98 1.13 0.12
CA ALA A 145 20.93 0.18 -0.47
C ALA A 145 21.35 -0.92 0.54
N SER A 146 21.67 -0.53 1.78
CA SER A 146 22.05 -1.48 2.83
C SER A 146 20.88 -2.37 3.25
N GLU A 147 19.67 -1.82 3.30
CA GLU A 147 18.47 -2.61 3.57
C GLU A 147 18.13 -3.57 2.44
N ALA A 148 18.27 -3.14 1.18
CA ALA A 148 18.06 -3.98 0.01
C ALA A 148 18.98 -5.20 0.04
N VAL A 149 20.27 -5.01 0.35
CA VAL A 149 21.23 -6.11 0.54
C VAL A 149 20.83 -7.00 1.71
N ARG A 150 20.48 -6.41 2.86
CA ARG A 150 20.09 -7.17 4.06
C ARG A 150 18.90 -8.09 3.78
N TRP A 151 17.91 -7.60 3.05
CA TRP A 151 16.66 -8.31 2.80
C TRP A 151 16.67 -9.14 1.51
N GLY A 152 17.69 -9.00 0.67
CA GLY A 152 17.72 -9.62 -0.65
C GLY A 152 16.59 -9.08 -1.54
N ALA A 153 16.34 -7.78 -1.49
CA ALA A 153 15.23 -7.13 -2.15
C ALA A 153 15.32 -7.29 -3.67
N TRP A 154 14.18 -7.58 -4.30
CA TRP A 154 14.10 -7.59 -5.75
C TRP A 154 14.32 -6.19 -6.33
N GLY A 155 14.92 -6.10 -7.51
CA GLY A 155 15.19 -4.81 -8.19
C GLY A 155 16.44 -4.08 -7.69
N PHE A 156 17.32 -4.76 -6.97
CA PHE A 156 18.64 -4.28 -6.56
C PHE A 156 19.72 -5.31 -6.91
N ASP A 157 20.95 -4.85 -7.14
CA ASP A 157 22.10 -5.72 -7.31
C ASP A 157 22.73 -6.16 -5.97
N GLU A 158 23.82 -6.93 -6.02
CA GLU A 158 24.51 -7.44 -4.83
C GLU A 158 25.11 -6.34 -3.93
N ARG A 159 25.24 -5.11 -4.45
CA ARG A 159 25.74 -3.93 -3.71
C ARG A 159 24.61 -3.09 -3.15
N GLY A 160 23.36 -3.40 -3.49
CA GLY A 160 22.19 -2.61 -3.14
C GLY A 160 21.98 -1.43 -4.09
N ASP A 161 22.61 -1.43 -5.26
CA ASP A 161 22.36 -0.41 -6.27
C ASP A 161 21.04 -0.73 -7.00
N PRO A 162 20.12 0.24 -7.16
CA PRO A 162 18.85 0.01 -7.83
C PRO A 162 19.03 -0.40 -9.29
N MET A 163 18.31 -1.43 -9.71
CA MET A 163 18.29 -1.90 -11.09
C MET A 163 17.04 -1.42 -11.81
N GLU A 164 17.17 -1.13 -13.10
CA GLU A 164 16.02 -0.95 -13.97
C GLU A 164 15.40 -2.32 -14.28
N MET A 165 14.12 -2.48 -13.93
CA MET A 165 13.38 -3.72 -14.06
C MET A 165 12.31 -3.55 -15.13
N GLU A 166 12.25 -4.49 -16.07
CA GLU A 166 11.14 -4.59 -17.01
C GLU A 166 10.08 -5.52 -16.43
N ILE A 167 8.89 -4.97 -16.14
CA ILE A 167 7.77 -5.73 -15.61
C ILE A 167 6.63 -5.78 -16.61
N THR A 168 5.82 -6.83 -16.49
CA THR A 168 4.59 -7.00 -17.26
C THR A 168 3.40 -6.92 -16.31
N ALA A 169 2.63 -5.84 -16.42
CA ALA A 169 1.42 -5.62 -15.65
C ALA A 169 0.17 -5.94 -16.47
N ILE A 170 -0.92 -6.27 -15.78
CA ILE A 170 -2.23 -6.51 -16.37
C ILE A 170 -3.16 -5.41 -15.87
N GLU A 171 -3.58 -4.53 -16.76
CA GLU A 171 -4.48 -3.39 -16.49
C GLU A 171 -5.90 -3.65 -17.03
#